data_AF-A0A526UYR0-F1
#
_entry.id   AF-A0A526UYR0-F1
#
_cell.length_a   1.000
_cell.length_b   1.000
_cell.length_c   1.000
_cell.angle_alpha   90.00
_cell.angle_beta   90.00
_cell.angle_gamma   90.00
#
_symmetry.space_group_name_H-M   'P 1'
#
loop_
_entity.id
_entity.type
_entity.pdbx_description
1 polymer ?
#
loop_
_entity_poly.entity_id
_entity_poly.type
_entity_poly.pdbx_seq_one_letter_code
_entity_poly.pdbx_strand_id
1 'polypeptide(L)' 'MTTSTPSSLDDLAEPVDLRQTPADIVALSFTDSDLAGLAAAWKADAGRLPSMRLAALRDLRHPMSVDLWVDS' A
#
# COMPACT_ATOMS: atom_id res chain seq x y z
N MET A 1 -14.26 31.41 21.06
CA MET A 1 -15.11 30.23 20.78
C MET A 1 -14.82 29.81 19.35
N THR A 2 -13.86 28.92 19.13
CA THR A 2 -13.51 28.42 17.80
C THR A 2 -14.37 27.20 17.50
N THR A 3 -15.42 27.39 16.71
CA THR A 3 -16.25 26.31 16.18
C THR A 3 -15.43 25.56 15.14
N SER A 4 -14.72 24.51 15.56
CA SER A 4 -14.23 23.50 14.63
C SER A 4 -15.44 22.70 14.17
N THR A 5 -15.97 23.02 12.99
CA THR A 5 -16.91 22.14 12.30
C THR A 5 -16.16 20.83 12.03
N PRO A 6 -16.57 19.68 12.60
CA PRO A 6 -16.06 18.41 12.12
C PRO A 6 -16.59 18.27 10.68
N SER A 7 -15.72 18.53 9.70
CA SER A 7 -16.00 18.16 8.31
C SER A 7 -16.16 16.63 8.30
N SER A 8 -17.41 16.17 8.38
CA SER A 8 -17.93 14.87 7.96
C SER A 8 -16.88 13.74 7.96
N LEU A 9 -16.86 13.00 9.06
CA LEU A 9 -16.03 11.81 9.33
C LEU A 9 -16.43 10.58 8.47
N ASP A 10 -17.26 10.73 7.44
CA ASP A 10 -17.90 9.63 6.70
C ASP A 10 -17.40 9.51 5.26
N ASP A 11 -16.09 9.28 5.13
CA ASP A 11 -15.56 8.49 4.01
C ASP A 11 -14.37 7.66 4.53
N LEU A 12 -14.53 7.10 5.74
CA LEU A 12 -13.57 6.17 6.33
C LEU A 12 -13.58 4.92 5.46
N ALA A 13 -12.63 4.84 4.52
CA ALA A 13 -12.36 3.63 3.77
C ALA A 13 -12.27 2.46 4.75
N GLU A 14 -13.02 1.38 4.52
CA GLU A 14 -12.94 0.21 5.40
C GLU A 14 -11.49 -0.30 5.44
N PRO A 15 -11.00 -0.75 6.62
CA PRO A 15 -9.67 -1.31 6.72
C PRO A 15 -9.52 -2.53 5.80
N VAL A 16 -8.43 -2.56 5.04
CA VAL A 16 -8.10 -3.62 4.09
C VAL A 16 -6.86 -4.35 4.57
N ASP A 17 -6.99 -5.67 4.74
CA ASP A 17 -5.86 -6.57 4.94
C ASP A 17 -5.36 -7.10 3.60
N LEU A 18 -4.19 -6.64 3.19
CA LEU A 18 -3.55 -7.03 1.93
C LEU A 18 -3.00 -8.46 1.96
N ARG A 19 -2.74 -9.04 3.14
CA ARG A 19 -2.21 -10.41 3.33
C ARG A 19 -1.00 -10.73 2.45
N GLN A 20 -0.14 -9.76 2.23
CA GLN A 20 1.09 -9.93 1.45
C GLN A 20 2.19 -10.49 2.35
N THR A 21 3.01 -11.40 1.81
CA THR A 21 4.20 -11.86 2.52
C THR A 21 5.22 -10.71 2.66
N PRO A 22 6.00 -10.67 3.76
CA PRO A 22 7.12 -9.76 3.89
C PRO A 22 8.08 -9.82 2.70
N ALA A 23 8.70 -8.69 2.41
CA ALA A 23 9.73 -8.58 1.39
C ALA A 23 10.81 -7.58 1.84
N ASP A 24 12.02 -7.75 1.33
CA ASP A 24 13.17 -6.88 1.61
C ASP A 24 12.94 -5.45 1.10
N ILE A 25 12.20 -5.31 -0.01
CA ILE A 25 11.86 -4.04 -0.63
C ILE A 25 10.35 -3.92 -0.83
N VAL A 26 9.88 -2.70 -0.66
CA VAL A 26 8.48 -2.34 -0.81
C VAL A 26 8.37 -1.20 -1.82
N ALA A 27 7.48 -1.34 -2.81
CA ALA A 27 7.13 -0.22 -3.69
C ALA A 27 5.62 0.06 -3.63
N LEU A 28 5.31 1.35 -3.52
CA LEU A 28 3.96 1.89 -3.37
C LEU A 28 3.70 2.89 -4.49
N SER A 29 2.55 2.78 -5.16
CA SER A 29 2.13 3.78 -6.15
C SER A 29 0.63 4.04 -6.09
N PHE A 30 0.22 5.20 -6.58
CA PHE A 30 -1.17 5.53 -6.87
C PHE A 30 -1.64 4.99 -8.23
N THR A 31 -0.72 4.65 -9.13
CA THR A 31 -1.05 4.20 -10.48
C THR A 31 -0.72 2.72 -10.68
N ASP A 32 -1.66 1.97 -11.28
CA ASP A 32 -1.45 0.56 -11.58
C ASP A 32 -0.37 0.34 -12.64
N SER A 33 -0.16 1.32 -13.53
CA SER A 33 0.89 1.27 -14.56
C SER A 33 2.29 1.25 -13.96
N ASP A 34 2.55 2.03 -12.90
CA ASP A 34 3.87 2.03 -12.25
C ASP A 34 4.14 0.69 -11.57
N LEU A 35 3.14 0.13 -10.88
CA LEU A 35 3.25 -1.18 -10.24
C LEU A 35 3.45 -2.29 -11.27
N ALA A 36 2.74 -2.24 -12.39
CA ALA A 36 2.91 -3.20 -13.49
C ALA A 36 4.31 -3.09 -14.12
N GLY A 37 4.80 -1.87 -14.34
CA GLY A 37 6.16 -1.62 -14.85
C GLY A 37 7.24 -2.14 -13.90
N LEU A 38 7.11 -1.84 -12.60
CA LEU A 38 8.01 -2.36 -11.56
C LEU A 38 7.97 -3.89 -11.49
N ALA A 39 6.77 -4.50 -11.50
CA ALA A 39 6.63 -5.95 -11.49
C ALA A 39 7.34 -6.61 -12.69
N ALA A 40 7.20 -6.03 -13.88
CA ALA A 40 7.85 -6.54 -15.09
C ALA A 40 9.38 -6.41 -15.00
N ALA A 41 9.88 -5.25 -14.57
CA ALA A 41 11.31 -5.01 -14.39
C ALA A 41 11.93 -5.93 -13.32
N TRP A 42 11.25 -6.11 -12.18
CA TRP A 42 11.77 -6.92 -11.08
C TRP A 42 11.78 -8.42 -11.41
N LYS A 43 10.74 -8.90 -12.10
CA LYS A 43 10.67 -10.31 -12.53
C LYS A 43 11.80 -10.69 -13.47
N ALA A 44 12.33 -9.75 -14.26
CA ALA A 44 13.41 -10.02 -15.21
C ALA A 44 14.73 -10.43 -14.54
N ASP A 45 14.97 -10.02 -13.28
CA ASP A 45 16.21 -10.33 -12.54
C ASP A 45 15.93 -10.85 -11.12
N ALA A 46 14.76 -11.47 -10.91
CA ALA A 46 14.27 -11.87 -9.58
C ALA A 46 15.17 -12.86 -8.82
N GLY A 47 16.06 -13.58 -9.51
CA GLY A 47 17.04 -14.47 -8.87
C GLY A 47 18.27 -13.75 -8.31
N ARG A 48 18.46 -12.49 -8.65
CA ARG A 48 19.61 -11.66 -8.23
C ARG A 48 19.20 -10.41 -7.45
N LEU A 49 17.93 -10.03 -7.55
CA LEU A 49 17.34 -8.94 -6.79
C LEU A 49 16.79 -9.43 -5.45
N PRO A 50 16.77 -8.56 -4.43
CA PRO A 50 16.08 -8.85 -3.18
C PRO A 50 14.57 -9.02 -3.42
N SER A 51 13.88 -9.67 -2.48
CA SER A 51 12.44 -9.88 -2.58
C SER A 51 11.69 -8.55 -2.59
N MET A 52 10.61 -8.46 -3.36
CA MET A 52 9.82 -7.24 -3.50
C MET A 52 8.32 -7.51 -3.30
N ARG A 53 7.66 -6.62 -2.55
CA ARG A 53 6.19 -6.51 -2.52
C ARG A 53 5.74 -5.18 -3.10
N LEU A 54 4.61 -5.22 -3.80
CA LEU A 54 3.99 -4.09 -4.48
C LEU A 54 2.59 -3.86 -3.91
N ALA A 55 2.24 -2.63 -3.55
CA ALA A 55 0.89 -2.30 -3.11
C ALA A 55 0.40 -0.97 -3.67
N ALA A 56 -0.90 -0.88 -3.93
CA ALA A 56 -1.52 0.36 -4.36
C ALA A 56 -1.85 1.23 -3.13
N LEU A 57 -1.46 2.49 -3.14
CA LEU A 57 -1.68 3.41 -2.01
C LEU A 57 -3.16 3.62 -1.69
N ARG A 58 -4.04 3.37 -2.67
CA ARG A 58 -5.50 3.42 -2.47
C ARG A 58 -6.00 2.36 -1.48
N ASP A 59 -5.31 1.22 -1.35
CA ASP A 59 -5.70 0.14 -0.44
C ASP A 59 -5.20 0.39 1.00
N LEU A 60 -4.23 1.30 1.14
CA LEU A 60 -3.62 1.72 2.41
C LEU A 60 -4.17 3.07 2.91
N ARG A 61 -5.34 3.50 2.42
CA ARG A 61 -5.96 4.78 2.79
C ARG A 61 -6.40 4.84 4.25
N HIS A 62 -6.79 3.71 4.82
CA HIS A 62 -7.18 3.62 6.22
C HIS A 62 -5.92 3.34 7.08
N PRO A 63 -5.68 4.07 8.19
CA PRO A 63 -4.50 3.85 9.03
C PRO A 63 -4.33 2.39 9.49
N MET A 64 -5.42 1.73 9.88
CA MET A 64 -5.41 0.30 10.23
C MET A 64 -4.98 -0.61 9.06
N SER A 65 -5.24 -0.25 7.79
CA SER A 65 -4.72 -1.04 6.65
C SER A 65 -3.19 -1.02 6.62
N VAL A 66 -2.58 0.11 6.99
CA VAL A 66 -1.13 0.25 7.09
C VAL A 66 -0.59 -0.63 8.22
N ASP A 67 -1.21 -0.56 9.39
CA ASP A 67 -0.83 -1.36 10.56
C ASP A 67 -0.87 -2.87 10.21
N LEU A 68 -2.00 -3.35 9.68
CA LEU A 68 -2.16 -4.75 9.27
C LEU A 68 -1.11 -5.20 8.24
N TRP A 69 -0.79 -4.33 7.27
CA TRP A 69 0.17 -4.66 6.22
C TRP A 69 1.63 -4.60 6.67
N VAL A 70 1.95 -3.79 7.67
CA VAL A 70 3.28 -3.75 8.30
C VAL A 70 3.48 -4.96 9.22
N ASP A 71 2.42 -5.42 9.88
CA ASP A 71 2.45 -6.57 10.80
C ASP A 71 2.37 -7.94 10.09
N SER A 72 2.06 -7.96 8.78
CA SER A 72 1.99 -9.15 7.91
C SER A 72 3.36 -9.71 7.54
#